data_AF-A0A963A0L0-F1
#
_entry.id   AF-A0A963A0L0-F1
#
_cell.length_a   1.000
_cell.length_b   1.000
_cell.length_c   1.000
_cell.angle_alpha   90.00
_cell.angle_beta   90.00
_cell.angle_gamma   90.00
#
_symmetry.space_group_name_H-M   'P 1'
#
loop_
_entity.id
_entity.type
_entity.pdbx_description
1 polymer ?
#
loop_
_entity_poly.entity_id
_entity_poly.type
_entity_poly.pdbx_seq_one_letter_code
_entity_poly.pdbx_strand_id
1 'polypeptide(L)'
;MTQGQQLHPVRLMPPFYRKGESQSLCGLHRYLDADFINRFKQDIERRRFDLVQFDSWQNDERHSRYGAQPVLRLPLHRAFHLVCCEVVCEQLGQPALDPQKITSAGFVIRKLNRASDSSTEKFPANGQIQAAEFAWIVEDGEALGWQPAPTELRDPDIHRRLCASGVLQRRTDQPAYSGEEVHPLHTLKTRDAAGKSHTLLYGYLPLGGFHYLHNAAAVIDPQSQQAALDADTLPWPFGFRKPLEQRWSETERRPVDQGRPGKPMFELLRLLVNRYHLGEAGSESNTALEKVCAGLWFHDLSRMRHTSYAESNQAQFIAHRRLDLFSYLQACFANAVENPLVTWIIRQEQRADAAGGLDRLSELDRLPASSGNGELDYTLLLLAADAQELRNLLQQRLRDQTLNQAQEIPLPKFTQGPDDLYQIVPLVRSLNDQGREQIQWADAASRSIQFRVAAPFDPEASRPSLIQMPSLSDLKRGLAKGTSMITPADTFNLINSLKLNKGVGPDALPSDQPGPGLGIQWICSFSLPVITLVAMILLMIMISLLNILFFWLPWVRICLPFPKMK
;
A
#
# COMPACT_ATOMS: atom_id res chain seq x y z
N MET A 1 14.30 47.09 43.67
CA MET A 1 12.88 46.84 43.32
C MET A 1 12.70 47.18 41.85
N THR A 2 12.82 46.19 40.98
CA THR A 2 12.53 46.32 39.55
C THR A 2 11.32 45.42 39.30
N GLN A 3 10.15 46.04 39.11
CA GLN A 3 8.90 45.37 38.77
C GLN A 3 9.11 44.59 37.48
N GLY A 4 9.24 43.27 37.60
CA GLY A 4 9.20 42.37 36.46
C GLY A 4 7.81 42.42 35.84
N GLN A 5 7.69 43.10 34.70
CA GLN A 5 6.52 42.92 33.85
C GLN A 5 6.46 41.44 33.46
N GLN A 6 5.37 40.80 33.88
CA GLN A 6 5.02 39.43 33.54
C GLN A 6 4.38 39.46 32.16
N LEU A 7 4.93 38.71 31.20
CA LEU A 7 4.27 38.57 29.91
C LEU A 7 2.96 37.82 30.14
N HIS A 8 1.90 38.40 29.61
CA HIS A 8 0.57 37.84 29.69
C HIS A 8 0.50 36.58 28.81
N PRO A 9 -0.22 35.53 29.24
CA PRO A 9 -0.32 34.29 28.48
C PRO A 9 -0.76 34.55 27.04
N VAL A 10 -0.22 33.80 26.09
CA VAL A 10 -0.60 33.90 24.68
C VAL A 10 -1.76 32.95 24.43
N ARG A 11 -2.71 33.34 23.58
CA ARG A 11 -3.82 32.49 23.17
C ARG A 11 -4.00 32.50 21.66
N LEU A 12 -4.28 31.32 21.10
CA LEU A 12 -4.74 31.17 19.73
C LEU A 12 -6.26 31.30 19.70
N MET A 13 -6.76 32.00 18.68
CA MET A 13 -8.18 32.27 18.48
C MET A 13 -8.57 32.03 17.02
N PRO A 14 -9.87 31.83 16.74
CA PRO A 14 -10.42 31.97 15.39
C PRO A 14 -10.04 33.32 14.77
N PRO A 15 -9.86 33.39 13.44
CA PRO A 15 -9.50 34.65 12.78
C PRO A 15 -10.66 35.67 12.86
N PHE A 16 -10.34 36.94 13.13
CA PHE A 16 -11.33 38.02 13.36
C PHE A 16 -12.46 38.16 12.34
N TYR A 17 -12.25 37.75 11.08
CA TYR A 17 -13.25 37.88 10.01
C TYR A 17 -14.29 36.75 10.02
N ARG A 18 -14.16 35.73 10.88
CA ARG A 18 -15.17 34.66 11.01
C ARG A 18 -16.39 35.19 11.78
N LYS A 19 -17.57 35.16 11.13
CA LYS A 19 -18.88 35.53 11.69
C LYS A 19 -19.86 34.35 11.54
N GLY A 20 -20.80 34.13 12.49
CA GLY A 20 -21.81 33.04 12.45
C GLY A 20 -21.44 31.74 13.21
N GLU A 21 -22.16 30.63 12.95
CA GLU A 21 -22.01 29.34 13.68
C GLU A 21 -20.60 28.70 13.61
N SER A 22 -19.79 29.08 12.62
CA SER A 22 -18.36 28.70 12.49
C SER A 22 -17.40 29.70 13.17
N GLN A 23 -17.90 30.59 14.03
CA GLN A 23 -17.10 31.59 14.77
C GLN A 23 -16.04 31.00 15.68
N SER A 24 -16.24 29.77 16.14
CA SER A 24 -15.45 29.14 17.19
C SER A 24 -14.46 28.12 16.63
N LEU A 25 -13.95 28.30 15.41
CA LEU A 25 -13.00 27.38 14.79
C LEU A 25 -11.96 28.14 13.95
N CYS A 26 -10.77 27.56 13.80
CA CYS A 26 -9.77 28.14 12.90
C CYS A 26 -10.29 28.13 11.46
N GLY A 27 -9.94 29.16 10.70
CA GLY A 27 -10.34 29.30 9.30
C GLY A 27 -9.70 28.22 8.44
N LEU A 28 -10.54 27.52 7.68
CA LEU A 28 -10.11 26.63 6.60
C LEU A 28 -10.65 27.18 5.28
N HIS A 29 -9.75 27.50 4.35
CA HIS A 29 -10.06 28.18 3.10
C HIS A 29 -9.65 27.33 1.91
N ARG A 30 -10.41 27.41 0.81
CA ARG A 30 -10.14 26.69 -0.43
C ARG A 30 -9.85 27.65 -1.58
N TYR A 31 -8.78 27.39 -2.31
CA TYR A 31 -8.38 28.07 -3.53
C TYR A 31 -8.24 27.09 -4.68
N LEU A 32 -8.53 27.54 -5.90
CA LEU A 32 -8.49 26.70 -7.12
C LEU A 32 -7.35 27.09 -8.07
N ASP A 33 -6.56 28.09 -7.69
CA ASP A 33 -5.41 28.59 -8.41
C ASP A 33 -4.13 28.30 -7.62
N ALA A 34 -3.02 28.14 -8.34
CA ALA A 34 -1.72 27.84 -7.74
C ALA A 34 -1.11 29.06 -7.00
N ASP A 35 -1.59 30.27 -7.25
CA ASP A 35 -1.14 31.50 -6.58
C ASP A 35 -2.00 31.84 -5.34
N PHE A 36 -2.49 30.80 -4.67
CA PHE A 36 -3.42 30.90 -3.56
C PHE A 36 -2.88 31.68 -2.36
N ILE A 37 -1.56 31.70 -2.14
CA ILE A 37 -0.92 32.45 -1.03
C ILE A 37 -1.05 33.96 -1.24
N ASN A 38 -0.70 34.46 -2.44
CA ASN A 38 -0.80 35.88 -2.73
C ASN A 38 -2.27 36.31 -2.78
N ARG A 39 -3.12 35.45 -3.33
CA ARG A 39 -4.57 35.69 -3.35
C ARG A 39 -5.16 35.78 -1.94
N PHE A 40 -4.77 34.89 -1.03
CA PHE A 40 -5.18 34.97 0.37
C PHE A 40 -4.79 36.29 1.03
N LYS A 41 -3.54 36.75 0.87
CA LYS A 41 -3.10 38.04 1.40
C LYS A 41 -3.94 39.20 0.83
N GLN A 42 -4.18 39.20 -0.47
CA GLN A 42 -5.02 40.21 -1.12
C GLN A 42 -6.47 40.16 -0.63
N ASP A 43 -7.03 38.96 -0.40
CA ASP A 43 -8.40 38.79 0.12
C ASP A 43 -8.53 39.34 1.55
N ILE A 44 -7.48 39.19 2.39
CA ILE A 44 -7.41 39.80 3.72
C ILE A 44 -7.37 41.33 3.63
N GLU A 45 -6.46 41.87 2.81
CA GLU A 45 -6.30 43.32 2.63
C GLU A 45 -7.57 43.97 2.06
N ARG A 46 -8.22 43.31 1.11
CA ARG A 46 -9.47 43.76 0.46
C ARG A 46 -10.73 43.41 1.26
N ARG A 47 -10.59 42.75 2.42
CA ARG A 47 -11.69 42.35 3.31
C ARG A 47 -12.77 41.52 2.61
N ARG A 48 -12.37 40.63 1.70
CA ARG A 48 -13.32 39.79 0.96
C ARG A 48 -13.99 38.73 1.82
N PHE A 49 -13.38 38.36 2.95
CA PHE A 49 -13.92 37.38 3.90
C PHE A 49 -15.19 37.83 4.64
N ASP A 50 -15.58 39.11 4.53
CA ASP A 50 -16.89 39.58 4.99
C ASP A 50 -18.06 39.09 4.11
N LEU A 51 -17.76 38.46 2.96
CA LEU A 51 -18.76 37.93 2.01
C LEU A 51 -19.10 36.46 2.32
N VAL A 52 -20.40 36.13 2.30
CA VAL A 52 -20.97 34.79 2.57
C VAL A 52 -20.38 33.67 1.69
N GLN A 53 -19.85 34.01 0.51
CA GLN A 53 -19.35 33.04 -0.48
C GLN A 53 -18.07 32.31 -0.05
N PHE A 54 -17.33 32.80 0.94
CA PHE A 54 -16.05 32.19 1.33
C PHE A 54 -16.19 30.89 2.11
N ASP A 55 -17.35 30.62 2.71
CA ASP A 55 -17.62 29.38 3.46
C ASP A 55 -18.58 28.42 2.74
N SER A 56 -19.20 28.84 1.63
CA SER A 56 -20.16 28.01 0.90
C SER A 56 -19.54 26.70 0.40
N TRP A 57 -18.24 26.72 0.09
CA TRP A 57 -17.53 25.54 -0.38
C TRP A 57 -17.59 24.36 0.59
N GLN A 58 -17.68 24.60 1.90
CA GLN A 58 -17.74 23.53 2.90
C GLN A 58 -19.04 22.74 2.79
N ASN A 59 -20.12 23.37 2.32
CA ASN A 59 -21.39 22.71 2.06
C ASN A 59 -21.37 22.00 0.71
N ASP A 60 -20.73 22.60 -0.31
CA ASP A 60 -20.57 22.00 -1.64
C ASP A 60 -19.74 20.70 -1.59
N GLU A 61 -18.81 20.58 -0.65
CA GLU A 61 -17.92 19.41 -0.50
C GLU A 61 -18.45 18.32 0.44
N ARG A 62 -19.75 18.32 0.79
CA ARG A 62 -20.37 17.28 1.62
C ARG A 62 -20.84 16.09 0.77
N HIS A 63 -19.91 15.42 0.11
CA HIS A 63 -20.19 14.28 -0.78
C HIS A 63 -19.71 12.93 -0.24
N SER A 64 -19.20 12.89 1.00
CA SER A 64 -18.78 11.62 1.62
C SER A 64 -19.97 10.69 1.89
N ARG A 65 -19.82 9.41 1.54
CA ARG A 65 -20.75 8.34 1.93
C ARG A 65 -20.78 8.03 3.43
N TYR A 66 -19.82 8.53 4.21
CA TYR A 66 -19.63 8.16 5.62
C TYR A 66 -19.92 9.31 6.61
N GLY A 67 -20.39 10.47 6.14
CA GLY A 67 -20.74 11.57 7.03
C GLY A 67 -20.95 12.90 6.31
N ALA A 68 -21.41 13.89 7.08
CA ALA A 68 -21.73 15.23 6.58
C ALA A 68 -20.53 16.20 6.62
N GLN A 69 -19.34 15.72 6.95
CA GLN A 69 -18.13 16.55 6.98
C GLN A 69 -17.62 16.83 5.55
N PRO A 70 -17.03 18.01 5.31
CA PRO A 70 -16.49 18.35 4.00
C PRO A 70 -15.33 17.42 3.64
N VAL A 71 -15.28 17.03 2.37
CA VAL A 71 -14.20 16.25 1.79
C VAL A 71 -13.23 17.20 1.08
N LEU A 72 -12.01 17.30 1.59
CA LEU A 72 -10.99 18.17 1.03
C LEU A 72 -10.38 17.50 -0.18
N ARG A 73 -10.39 18.24 -1.28
CA ARG A 73 -9.73 17.88 -2.53
C ARG A 73 -8.21 17.96 -2.41
N LEU A 74 -7.53 17.06 -3.11
CA LEU A 74 -6.07 17.01 -3.16
C LEU A 74 -5.52 18.09 -4.11
N PRO A 75 -4.24 18.47 -3.98
CA PRO A 75 -3.56 19.33 -4.96
C PRO A 75 -3.62 18.79 -6.40
N LEU A 76 -3.67 17.46 -6.55
CA LEU A 76 -3.89 16.79 -7.83
C LEU A 76 -5.21 17.22 -8.49
N HIS A 77 -6.22 17.54 -7.70
CA HIS A 77 -7.52 18.04 -8.17
C HIS A 77 -7.51 19.56 -8.42
N ARG A 78 -6.33 20.21 -8.37
CA ARG A 78 -6.14 21.67 -8.46
C ARG A 78 -6.91 22.45 -7.40
N ALA A 79 -6.97 21.90 -6.19
CA ALA A 79 -7.52 22.55 -5.02
C ALA A 79 -6.45 22.65 -3.94
N PHE A 80 -6.29 23.86 -3.40
CA PHE A 80 -5.31 24.18 -2.38
C PHE A 80 -6.04 24.69 -1.15
N HIS A 81 -5.69 24.13 0.01
CA HIS A 81 -6.33 24.48 1.27
C HIS A 81 -5.37 25.27 2.16
N LEU A 82 -5.90 26.31 2.81
CA LEU A 82 -5.17 27.17 3.74
C LEU A 82 -5.83 27.13 5.11
N VAL A 83 -4.99 27.01 6.14
CA VAL A 83 -5.39 27.16 7.54
C VAL A 83 -5.08 28.58 7.97
N CYS A 84 -5.96 29.20 8.77
CA CYS A 84 -5.73 30.51 9.36
C CYS A 84 -6.28 30.57 10.79
N CYS A 85 -5.48 31.06 11.73
CA CYS A 85 -5.91 31.44 13.07
C CYS A 85 -5.34 32.80 13.45
N GLU A 86 -5.75 33.33 14.58
CA GLU A 86 -5.26 34.57 15.15
C GLU A 86 -4.50 34.30 16.44
N VAL A 87 -3.46 35.10 16.72
CA VAL A 87 -2.71 35.03 17.98
C VAL A 87 -2.81 36.35 18.74
N VAL A 88 -3.24 36.25 19.99
CA VAL A 88 -3.49 37.38 20.89
C VAL A 88 -2.78 37.21 22.22
N CYS A 89 -2.53 38.32 22.91
CA CYS A 89 -2.19 38.29 24.32
C CYS A 89 -3.48 38.15 25.15
N GLU A 90 -3.46 37.28 26.16
CA GLU A 90 -4.54 37.07 27.12
C GLU A 90 -4.57 38.20 28.16
N GLN A 91 -5.02 39.36 27.68
CA GLN A 91 -5.26 40.57 28.46
C GLN A 91 -6.63 41.16 28.11
N LEU A 92 -7.08 42.10 28.94
CA LEU A 92 -8.26 42.90 28.63
C LEU A 92 -8.10 43.58 27.26
N GLY A 93 -9.08 43.37 26.37
CA GLY A 93 -9.05 43.87 24.99
C GLY A 93 -8.39 42.94 23.97
N GLN A 94 -7.75 41.86 24.42
CA GLN A 94 -7.10 40.83 23.59
C GLN A 94 -6.27 41.47 22.46
N PRO A 95 -5.22 42.23 22.81
CA PRO A 95 -4.41 42.89 21.80
C PRO A 95 -3.64 41.84 20.98
N ALA A 96 -3.46 42.13 19.70
CA ALA A 96 -2.67 41.29 18.81
C ALA A 96 -1.24 41.13 19.32
N LEU A 97 -0.73 39.89 19.31
CA LEU A 97 0.65 39.62 19.68
C LEU A 97 1.60 40.24 18.64
N ASP A 98 2.68 40.88 19.11
CA ASP A 98 3.73 41.38 18.22
C ASP A 98 4.39 40.22 17.46
N PRO A 99 4.40 40.22 16.12
CA PRO A 99 5.06 39.18 15.33
C PRO A 99 6.53 38.94 15.71
N GLN A 100 7.25 39.93 16.23
CA GLN A 100 8.64 39.76 16.67
C GLN A 100 8.79 38.86 17.91
N LYS A 101 7.72 38.68 18.70
CA LYS A 101 7.70 37.76 19.84
C LYS A 101 7.45 36.30 19.43
N ILE A 102 7.11 36.03 18.17
CA ILE A 102 6.82 34.68 17.68
C ILE A 102 8.12 34.06 17.16
N THR A 103 8.57 32.97 17.79
CA THR A 103 9.77 32.24 17.36
C THR A 103 9.47 31.28 16.21
N SER A 104 8.33 30.59 16.28
CA SER A 104 7.81 29.71 15.23
C SER A 104 6.33 29.47 15.44
N ALA A 105 5.60 29.17 14.38
CA ALA A 105 4.20 28.77 14.44
C ALA A 105 3.96 27.61 13.48
N GLY A 106 2.99 26.77 13.81
CA GLY A 106 2.68 25.60 13.00
C GLY A 106 1.33 25.00 13.34
N PHE A 107 1.02 23.89 12.70
CA PHE A 107 -0.13 23.08 13.04
C PHE A 107 0.16 21.61 12.79
N VAL A 108 -0.57 20.75 13.48
CA VAL A 108 -0.55 19.30 13.27
C VAL A 108 -1.91 18.87 12.74
N ILE A 109 -1.93 17.74 12.04
CA ILE A 109 -3.16 17.10 11.58
C ILE A 109 -3.38 15.86 12.45
N ARG A 110 -4.51 15.81 13.14
CA ARG A 110 -4.90 14.68 13.98
C ARG A 110 -5.98 13.87 13.29
N LYS A 111 -5.83 12.55 13.29
CA LYS A 111 -6.90 11.62 12.93
C LYS A 111 -7.76 11.35 14.16
N LEU A 112 -9.06 11.36 13.99
CA LEU A 112 -10.06 11.13 15.04
C LEU A 112 -10.72 9.79 14.78
N ASN A 113 -10.55 8.83 15.69
CA ASN A 113 -11.41 7.65 15.67
C ASN A 113 -12.69 7.96 16.43
N ARG A 114 -13.84 7.61 15.83
CA ARG A 114 -15.05 7.47 16.64
C ARG A 114 -14.75 6.39 17.69
N ALA A 115 -15.02 6.71 18.96
CA ALA A 115 -15.06 5.67 19.97
C ALA A 115 -16.01 4.59 19.45
N SER A 116 -15.48 3.39 19.20
CA SER A 116 -16.28 2.27 18.78
C SER A 116 -17.38 2.05 19.83
N ASP A 117 -18.58 1.67 19.39
CA ASP A 117 -19.66 1.16 20.25
C ASP A 117 -19.30 -0.18 20.96
N SER A 118 -18.00 -0.46 21.16
CA SER A 118 -17.51 -1.57 21.95
C SER A 118 -17.60 -1.20 23.43
N SER A 119 -18.61 -1.76 24.06
CA SER A 119 -19.03 -1.70 25.47
C SER A 119 -17.98 -2.16 26.51
N THR A 120 -16.74 -1.68 26.47
CA THR A 120 -15.74 -2.01 27.51
C THR A 120 -14.66 -0.94 27.73
N GLU A 121 -15.02 0.34 27.75
CA GLU A 121 -14.13 1.35 28.34
C GLU A 121 -14.82 2.08 29.49
N LYS A 122 -14.13 2.11 30.63
CA LYS A 122 -14.58 2.71 31.88
C LYS A 122 -14.97 4.17 31.63
N PHE A 123 -16.23 4.49 31.85
CA PHE A 123 -16.73 5.86 31.90
C PHE A 123 -15.85 6.71 32.84
N PRO A 124 -15.15 7.76 32.35
CA PRO A 124 -14.64 8.77 33.26
C PRO A 124 -15.82 9.51 33.88
N ALA A 125 -15.75 9.79 35.19
CA ALA A 125 -16.85 10.32 36.00
C ALA A 125 -17.39 11.70 35.57
N ASN A 126 -16.83 12.30 34.51
CA ASN A 126 -17.22 13.59 33.95
C ASN A 126 -17.51 13.39 32.47
N GLY A 127 -18.79 13.26 32.10
CA GLY A 127 -19.26 12.81 30.79
C GLY A 127 -18.87 13.68 29.59
N GLN A 128 -17.67 13.48 29.06
CA GLN A 128 -17.31 13.70 27.66
C GLN A 128 -16.47 12.51 27.19
N ILE A 129 -17.02 11.72 26.26
CA ILE A 129 -16.24 10.70 25.54
C ILE A 129 -15.26 11.47 24.66
N GLN A 130 -14.00 11.57 25.08
CA GLN A 130 -12.96 12.20 24.29
C GLN A 130 -12.57 11.22 23.19
N ALA A 131 -12.87 11.55 21.93
CA ALA A 131 -12.50 10.72 20.78
C ALA A 131 -10.98 10.47 20.83
N ALA A 132 -10.56 9.22 20.61
CA ALA A 132 -9.15 8.89 20.56
C ALA A 132 -8.51 9.62 19.37
N GLU A 133 -7.54 10.48 19.67
CA GLU A 133 -6.79 11.23 18.67
C GLU A 133 -5.52 10.47 18.29
N PHE A 134 -5.17 10.51 17.01
CA PHE A 134 -3.95 9.91 16.48
C PHE A 134 -3.10 11.00 15.81
N ALA A 135 -1.81 10.98 16.12
CA ALA A 135 -0.79 11.86 15.57
C ALA A 135 -0.07 11.17 14.43
N TRP A 136 0.31 11.93 13.40
CA TRP A 136 1.20 11.43 12.35
C TRP A 136 2.65 11.54 12.83
N ILE A 137 3.29 10.40 13.05
CA ILE A 137 4.64 10.34 13.65
C ILE A 137 5.70 10.20 12.56
N VAL A 138 6.78 10.95 12.75
CA VAL A 138 8.01 10.90 11.96
C VAL A 138 9.17 10.58 12.89
N GLU A 139 10.05 9.67 12.50
CA GLU A 139 11.28 9.32 13.22
C GLU A 139 12.46 9.45 12.26
N ASP A 140 13.44 10.29 12.63
CA ASP A 140 14.62 10.60 11.84
C ASP A 140 14.32 11.00 10.37
N GLY A 141 13.18 11.66 10.16
CA GLY A 141 12.69 12.09 8.84
C GLY A 141 11.86 11.06 8.07
N GLU A 142 11.72 9.83 8.58
CA GLU A 142 10.87 8.80 7.99
C GLU A 142 9.49 8.75 8.66
N ALA A 143 8.42 8.67 7.87
CA ALA A 143 7.06 8.59 8.40
C ALA A 143 6.77 7.18 8.93
N LEU A 144 6.34 7.08 10.19
CA LEU A 144 5.93 5.82 10.83
C LEU A 144 4.42 5.55 10.75
N GLY A 145 3.63 6.55 10.34
CA GLY A 145 2.18 6.43 10.23
C GLY A 145 1.40 7.09 11.38
N TRP A 146 0.11 6.73 11.48
CA TRP A 146 -0.77 7.21 12.54
C TRP A 146 -0.56 6.40 13.83
N GLN A 147 -0.23 7.07 14.93
CA GLN A 147 -0.10 6.48 16.26
C GLN A 147 -0.95 7.24 17.30
N PRO A 148 -1.35 6.63 18.42
CA PRO A 148 -2.11 7.32 19.46
C PRO A 148 -1.42 8.62 19.88
N ALA A 149 -2.15 9.73 19.82
CA ALA A 149 -1.62 11.03 20.18
C ALA A 149 -1.40 11.11 21.71
N PRO A 150 -0.34 11.78 22.18
CA PRO A 150 -0.15 12.04 23.60
C PRO A 150 -1.33 12.81 24.18
N THR A 151 -1.80 12.41 25.37
CA THR A 151 -2.88 13.11 26.09
C THR A 151 -2.41 14.48 26.60
N GLU A 152 -1.10 14.64 26.80
CA GLU A 152 -0.49 15.90 27.22
C GLU A 152 -0.10 16.78 26.02
N LEU A 153 -0.40 18.07 26.10
CA LEU A 153 -0.03 19.08 25.11
C LEU A 153 1.47 19.43 25.20
N ARG A 154 2.32 18.47 24.80
CA ARG A 154 3.78 18.62 24.74
C ARG A 154 4.20 19.30 23.43
N ASP A 155 5.48 19.67 23.31
CA ASP A 155 6.00 20.07 22.00
C ASP A 155 5.97 18.86 21.04
N PRO A 156 5.52 19.04 19.80
CA PRO A 156 5.48 17.95 18.82
C PRO A 156 6.88 17.47 18.41
N ASP A 157 7.91 18.31 18.55
CA ASP A 157 9.32 17.93 18.37
C ASP A 157 9.83 17.25 19.65
N ILE A 158 10.22 15.98 19.56
CA ILE A 158 10.66 15.18 20.71
C ILE A 158 11.91 15.75 21.38
N HIS A 159 12.71 16.55 20.67
CA HIS A 159 13.92 17.19 21.18
C HIS A 159 13.64 18.54 21.85
N ARG A 160 12.40 19.03 21.81
CA ARG A 160 12.00 20.32 22.38
C ARG A 160 11.00 20.13 23.51
N ARG A 161 11.26 19.19 24.41
CA ARG A 161 10.33 18.92 25.53
C ARG A 161 10.17 20.13 26.44
N LEU A 162 8.97 20.28 26.99
CA LEU A 162 8.65 21.26 28.02
C LEU A 162 9.43 20.94 29.31
N CYS A 163 10.14 21.94 29.82
CA CYS A 163 10.71 21.92 31.15
C CYS A 163 9.59 22.08 32.20
N ALA A 164 9.86 21.68 33.45
CA ALA A 164 8.94 21.90 34.57
C ALA A 164 8.50 23.36 34.76
N SER A 165 9.28 24.32 34.26
CA SER A 165 8.97 25.75 34.27
C SER A 165 8.05 26.23 33.13
N GLY A 166 7.53 25.32 32.29
CA GLY A 166 6.68 25.68 31.13
C GLY A 166 7.46 26.34 29.99
N VAL A 167 8.77 26.10 29.90
CA VAL A 167 9.67 26.64 28.88
C VAL A 167 10.20 25.49 28.03
N LEU A 168 10.37 25.71 26.72
CA LEU A 168 10.93 24.70 25.82
C LEU A 168 12.44 24.55 26.01
N GLN A 169 12.93 23.31 25.95
CA GLN A 169 14.36 23.08 25.81
C GLN A 169 14.85 23.65 24.47
N ARG A 170 16.07 24.19 24.48
CA ARG A 170 16.76 24.56 23.24
C ARG A 170 16.90 23.30 22.39
N ARG A 171 16.51 23.39 21.12
CA ARG A 171 16.72 22.29 20.17
C ARG A 171 18.22 21.95 20.14
N THR A 172 18.56 20.74 20.55
CA THR A 172 19.90 20.17 20.34
C THR A 172 20.11 19.94 18.85
N ASP A 173 21.35 20.08 18.39
CA ASP A 173 21.73 20.05 16.96
C ASP A 173 21.61 18.63 16.38
N GLN A 174 20.38 18.16 16.22
CA GLN A 174 20.04 16.98 15.44
C GLN A 174 19.40 17.44 14.11
N PRO A 175 19.97 17.03 12.98
CA PRO A 175 19.52 17.49 11.67
C PRO A 175 18.14 16.95 11.30
N ALA A 176 17.81 15.73 11.75
CA ALA A 176 16.54 15.07 11.46
C ALA A 176 15.47 15.43 12.49
N TYR A 177 14.21 15.55 12.03
CA TYR A 177 13.06 15.82 12.88
C TYR A 177 12.43 14.50 13.35
N SER A 178 12.13 14.41 14.64
CA SER A 178 11.50 13.26 15.27
C SER A 178 10.34 13.71 16.16
N GLY A 179 9.17 13.08 16.04
CA GLY A 179 7.95 13.40 16.77
C GLY A 179 6.71 13.54 15.88
N GLU A 180 5.72 14.31 16.31
CA GLU A 180 4.49 14.58 15.54
C GLU A 180 4.80 15.54 14.39
N GLU A 181 4.38 15.24 13.17
CA GLU A 181 4.66 16.09 11.99
C GLU A 181 3.97 17.46 12.11
N VAL A 182 4.76 18.52 11.99
CA VAL A 182 4.29 19.91 12.07
C VAL A 182 4.43 20.60 10.72
N HIS A 183 3.36 21.26 10.29
CA HIS A 183 3.34 22.10 9.12
C HIS A 183 3.45 23.58 9.52
N PRO A 184 4.27 24.40 8.84
CA PRO A 184 4.55 25.76 9.26
C PRO A 184 3.36 26.71 9.07
N LEU A 185 3.20 27.65 9.99
CA LEU A 185 2.32 28.81 9.87
C LEU A 185 3.17 30.09 9.75
N HIS A 186 2.79 30.95 8.82
CA HIS A 186 3.40 32.25 8.56
C HIS A 186 2.59 33.36 9.23
N THR A 187 3.27 34.43 9.64
CA THR A 187 2.66 35.58 10.29
C THR A 187 2.17 36.61 9.27
N LEU A 188 0.99 37.19 9.50
CA LEU A 188 0.43 38.30 8.73
C LEU A 188 -0.21 39.32 9.67
N LYS A 189 0.31 40.55 9.68
CA LYS A 189 -0.27 41.66 10.44
C LYS A 189 -1.29 42.39 9.58
N THR A 190 -2.49 42.61 10.11
CA THR A 190 -3.58 43.28 9.40
C THR A 190 -4.43 44.15 10.35
N ARG A 191 -5.41 44.88 9.80
CA ARG A 191 -6.34 45.72 10.57
C ARG A 191 -7.79 45.50 10.14
N ASP A 192 -8.68 45.43 11.13
CA ASP A 192 -10.12 45.34 10.87
C ASP A 192 -10.73 46.69 10.44
N ALA A 193 -12.05 46.71 10.22
CA ALA A 193 -12.79 47.91 9.86
C ALA A 193 -12.77 49.01 10.94
N ALA A 194 -12.65 48.64 12.22
CA ALA A 194 -12.54 49.57 13.33
C ALA A 194 -11.09 50.07 13.55
N GLY A 195 -10.12 49.59 12.77
CA GLY A 195 -8.70 49.93 12.90
C GLY A 195 -7.94 49.11 13.96
N LYS A 196 -8.60 48.14 14.61
CA LYS A 196 -7.96 47.20 15.54
C LYS A 196 -6.93 46.38 14.77
N SER A 197 -5.74 46.23 15.34
CA SER A 197 -4.68 45.41 14.75
C SER A 197 -4.88 43.94 15.10
N HIS A 198 -4.60 43.06 14.14
CA HIS A 198 -4.69 41.61 14.24
C HIS A 198 -3.38 40.98 13.76
N THR A 199 -2.95 39.90 14.43
CA THR A 199 -1.82 39.08 14.01
C THR A 199 -2.34 37.70 13.63
N LEU A 200 -2.44 37.45 12.32
CA LEU A 200 -2.88 36.19 11.77
C LEU A 200 -1.70 35.23 11.60
N LEU A 201 -1.97 33.95 11.82
CA LEU A 201 -1.10 32.84 11.50
C LEU A 201 -1.78 32.02 10.40
N TYR A 202 -1.13 31.84 9.26
CA TYR A 202 -1.70 31.13 8.13
C TYR A 202 -0.70 30.19 7.46
N GLY A 203 -1.16 29.07 6.92
CA GLY A 203 -0.28 28.09 6.29
C GLY A 203 -1.01 27.14 5.36
N TYR A 204 -0.26 26.58 4.41
CA TYR A 204 -0.76 25.59 3.47
C TYR A 204 -1.03 24.26 4.17
N LEU A 205 -2.17 23.65 3.87
CA LEU A 205 -2.56 22.32 4.34
C LEU A 205 -2.11 21.25 3.34
N PRO A 206 -1.02 20.51 3.62
CA PRO A 206 -0.61 19.41 2.78
C PRO A 206 -1.53 18.20 3.02
N LEU A 207 -2.16 17.73 1.96
CA LEU A 207 -3.02 16.55 1.95
C LEU A 207 -2.35 15.34 1.25
N GLY A 208 -1.02 15.39 1.13
CA GLY A 208 -0.20 14.30 0.60
C GLY A 208 0.62 13.62 1.70
N GLY A 209 1.13 12.43 1.41
CA GLY A 209 2.01 11.69 2.30
C GLY A 209 1.78 10.18 2.19
N PHE A 210 2.81 9.41 2.53
CA PHE A 210 2.75 7.96 2.65
C PHE A 210 3.73 7.49 3.72
N HIS A 211 3.59 6.25 4.15
CA HIS A 211 4.52 5.55 5.05
C HIS A 211 4.64 4.09 4.63
N TYR A 212 5.72 3.43 5.05
CA TYR A 212 5.91 1.99 4.86
C TYR A 212 5.60 1.24 6.15
N LEU A 213 5.08 0.02 6.03
CA LEU A 213 4.85 -0.83 7.19
C LEU A 213 6.18 -1.34 7.72
N HIS A 214 6.62 -0.81 8.87
CA HIS A 214 7.77 -1.36 9.58
C HIS A 214 7.47 -2.75 10.17
N ASN A 215 6.22 -3.03 10.57
CA ASN A 215 5.80 -4.31 11.12
C ASN A 215 4.58 -4.88 10.36
N ALA A 216 4.83 -5.42 9.16
CA ALA A 216 3.79 -6.07 8.36
C ALA A 216 3.18 -7.30 9.04
N ALA A 217 3.91 -7.97 9.94
CA ALA A 217 3.44 -9.18 10.61
C ALA A 217 2.23 -8.94 11.53
N ALA A 218 2.07 -7.74 12.08
CA ALA A 218 0.94 -7.38 12.94
C ALA A 218 -0.34 -7.00 12.16
N VAL A 219 -0.20 -6.60 10.88
CA VAL A 219 -1.30 -6.08 10.06
C VAL A 219 -2.03 -7.18 9.30
N ILE A 220 -1.34 -8.29 9.02
CA ILE A 220 -1.92 -9.38 8.24
C ILE A 220 -2.61 -10.38 9.18
N ASP A 221 -3.92 -10.57 8.99
CA ASP A 221 -4.69 -11.55 9.74
C ASP A 221 -4.17 -12.99 9.49
N PRO A 222 -3.76 -13.73 10.54
CA PRO A 222 -3.28 -15.10 10.41
C PRO A 222 -4.30 -16.05 9.76
N GLN A 223 -5.61 -15.84 9.97
CA GLN A 223 -6.65 -16.70 9.42
C GLN A 223 -6.82 -16.49 7.91
N SER A 224 -6.84 -15.24 7.47
CA SER A 224 -6.82 -14.84 6.06
C SER A 224 -5.60 -15.38 5.32
N GLN A 225 -4.42 -15.37 5.96
CA GLN A 225 -3.21 -15.99 5.42
C GLN A 225 -3.36 -17.50 5.28
N GLN A 226 -3.85 -18.19 6.31
CA GLN A 226 -4.03 -19.64 6.28
C GLN A 226 -4.97 -20.06 5.12
N ALA A 227 -6.08 -19.35 4.93
CA ALA A 227 -7.03 -19.60 3.86
C ALA A 227 -6.45 -19.32 2.45
N ALA A 228 -5.66 -18.25 2.29
CA ALA A 228 -4.98 -17.95 1.03
C ALA A 228 -3.87 -18.97 0.73
N LEU A 229 -3.12 -19.39 1.75
CA LEU A 229 -2.11 -20.44 1.67
C LEU A 229 -2.73 -21.79 1.30
N ASP A 230 -3.93 -22.10 1.81
CA ASP A 230 -4.70 -23.32 1.52
C ASP A 230 -5.29 -23.35 0.10
N ALA A 231 -5.49 -22.18 -0.51
CA ALA A 231 -5.98 -22.02 -1.88
C ALA A 231 -4.88 -22.19 -2.94
N ASP A 232 -3.63 -21.87 -2.61
CA ASP A 232 -2.46 -21.94 -3.50
C ASP A 232 -1.60 -23.21 -3.29
N THR A 233 -2.15 -24.25 -2.65
CA THR A 233 -1.38 -25.42 -2.23
C THR A 233 -1.02 -26.36 -3.37
N LEU A 234 0.24 -26.81 -3.38
CA LEU A 234 0.68 -28.03 -4.05
C LEU A 234 -0.24 -29.23 -3.71
N PRO A 235 -0.33 -30.25 -4.58
CA PRO A 235 -1.01 -31.50 -4.25
C PRO A 235 -0.26 -32.30 -3.16
N TRP A 236 -0.99 -33.20 -2.46
CA TRP A 236 -0.40 -34.17 -1.54
C TRP A 236 0.67 -35.01 -2.28
N PRO A 237 1.88 -35.25 -1.70
CA PRO A 237 2.26 -35.05 -0.30
C PRO A 237 2.88 -33.70 0.08
N PHE A 238 3.16 -32.83 -0.89
CA PHE A 238 3.88 -31.58 -0.66
C PHE A 238 2.97 -30.43 -0.21
N GLY A 239 1.67 -30.51 -0.49
CA GLY A 239 0.65 -29.70 0.19
C GLY A 239 -0.18 -30.48 1.21
N PHE A 240 -1.34 -29.95 1.55
CA PHE A 240 -2.22 -30.54 2.54
C PHE A 240 -3.10 -31.64 1.95
N ARG A 241 -3.48 -32.61 2.81
CA ARG A 241 -4.34 -33.74 2.44
C ARG A 241 -5.73 -33.26 2.07
N LYS A 242 -6.19 -33.62 0.87
CA LYS A 242 -7.55 -33.35 0.39
C LYS A 242 -8.04 -34.63 -0.31
N PRO A 243 -8.81 -35.52 0.36
CA PRO A 243 -9.43 -35.43 1.70
C PRO A 243 -8.48 -35.74 2.87
N LEU A 244 -8.84 -35.30 4.08
CA LEU A 244 -8.03 -35.46 5.32
C LEU A 244 -7.67 -36.91 5.67
N GLU A 245 -8.47 -37.87 5.18
CA GLU A 245 -8.29 -39.30 5.41
C GLU A 245 -7.15 -39.93 4.60
N GLN A 246 -6.58 -39.20 3.62
CA GLN A 246 -5.49 -39.69 2.78
C GLN A 246 -4.28 -40.11 3.64
N ARG A 247 -3.76 -41.31 3.40
CA ARG A 247 -2.62 -41.87 4.13
C ARG A 247 -1.39 -41.93 3.24
N TRP A 248 -0.21 -41.89 3.87
CA TRP A 248 1.06 -42.09 3.18
C TRP A 248 1.14 -43.51 2.61
N SER A 249 1.38 -43.64 1.30
CA SER A 249 1.41 -44.92 0.59
C SER A 249 2.74 -45.17 -0.12
N GLU A 250 2.86 -46.23 -0.91
CA GLU A 250 4.08 -46.53 -1.69
C GLU A 250 4.30 -45.55 -2.84
N THR A 251 3.24 -44.93 -3.38
CA THR A 251 3.37 -43.96 -4.47
C THR A 251 4.00 -42.66 -3.97
N GLU A 252 3.65 -42.19 -2.78
CA GLU A 252 4.27 -40.99 -2.19
C GLU A 252 5.73 -41.22 -1.77
N ARG A 253 6.13 -42.47 -1.50
CA ARG A 253 7.55 -42.81 -1.23
C ARG A 253 8.45 -42.67 -2.45
N ARG A 254 7.86 -42.70 -3.65
CA ARG A 254 8.55 -42.65 -4.94
C ARG A 254 8.03 -41.48 -5.77
N PRO A 255 8.30 -40.22 -5.36
CA PRO A 255 7.87 -39.05 -6.13
C PRO A 255 8.43 -39.04 -7.56
N VAL A 256 9.56 -39.70 -7.80
CA VAL A 256 10.08 -40.01 -9.14
C VAL A 256 10.40 -41.50 -9.18
N ASP A 257 9.82 -42.24 -10.13
CA ASP A 257 10.12 -43.66 -10.33
C ASP A 257 10.72 -43.91 -11.71
N GLN A 258 11.95 -44.46 -11.74
CA GLN A 258 12.72 -44.69 -12.98
C GLN A 258 12.73 -43.47 -13.91
N GLY A 259 13.04 -42.30 -13.33
CA GLY A 259 13.05 -41.03 -14.05
C GLY A 259 11.70 -40.34 -14.19
N ARG A 260 10.58 -41.04 -14.03
CA ARG A 260 9.25 -40.47 -14.27
C ARG A 260 8.69 -39.83 -13.00
N PRO A 261 8.46 -38.50 -12.98
CA PRO A 261 7.88 -37.84 -11.82
C PRO A 261 6.37 -38.11 -11.77
N GLY A 262 5.84 -38.26 -10.55
CA GLY A 262 4.41 -38.18 -10.33
C GLY A 262 3.88 -36.75 -10.51
N LYS A 263 2.57 -36.60 -10.71
CA LYS A 263 1.92 -35.27 -10.82
C LYS A 263 2.25 -34.34 -9.65
N PRO A 264 2.27 -34.80 -8.38
CA PRO A 264 2.66 -33.93 -7.27
C PRO A 264 4.11 -33.47 -7.30
N MET A 265 5.02 -34.33 -7.76
CA MET A 265 6.42 -33.99 -7.91
C MET A 265 6.63 -32.99 -9.06
N PHE A 266 5.86 -33.09 -10.13
CA PHE A 266 5.89 -32.13 -11.22
C PHE A 266 5.53 -30.71 -10.77
N GLU A 267 4.42 -30.54 -10.04
CA GLU A 267 4.02 -29.23 -9.50
C GLU A 267 5.05 -28.69 -8.50
N LEU A 268 5.66 -29.56 -7.68
CA LEU A 268 6.76 -29.17 -6.80
C LEU A 268 7.95 -28.66 -7.60
N LEU A 269 8.42 -29.40 -8.61
CA LEU A 269 9.56 -28.99 -9.45
C LEU A 269 9.28 -27.68 -10.17
N ARG A 270 8.07 -27.51 -10.69
CA ARG A 270 7.62 -26.27 -11.32
C ARG A 270 7.69 -25.08 -10.34
N LEU A 271 7.22 -25.26 -9.11
CA LEU A 271 7.30 -24.24 -8.06
C LEU A 271 8.76 -23.91 -7.69
N LEU A 272 9.58 -24.93 -7.44
CA LEU A 272 10.98 -24.76 -7.05
C LEU A 272 11.81 -24.05 -8.13
N VAL A 273 11.59 -24.39 -9.40
CA VAL A 273 12.34 -23.84 -10.52
C VAL A 273 11.80 -22.46 -10.92
N ASN A 274 10.50 -22.33 -11.18
CA ASN A 274 9.94 -21.10 -11.78
C ASN A 274 9.68 -19.99 -10.76
N ARG A 275 9.34 -20.34 -9.50
CA ARG A 275 9.04 -19.34 -8.46
C ARG A 275 10.22 -19.07 -7.56
N TYR A 276 10.91 -20.13 -7.12
CA TYR A 276 11.99 -20.00 -6.14
C TYR A 276 13.39 -20.03 -6.74
N HIS A 277 13.54 -20.31 -8.04
CA HIS A 277 14.83 -20.39 -8.72
C HIS A 277 15.85 -21.26 -7.96
N LEU A 278 15.36 -22.37 -7.37
CA LEU A 278 16.17 -23.21 -6.49
C LEU A 278 17.27 -23.92 -7.29
N GLY A 279 18.54 -23.59 -7.01
CA GLY A 279 19.70 -24.07 -7.76
C GLY A 279 20.46 -22.96 -8.50
N GLU A 280 19.87 -21.76 -8.63
CA GLU A 280 20.55 -20.55 -9.10
C GLU A 280 21.38 -19.94 -7.95
N ALA A 281 22.58 -19.43 -8.26
CA ALA A 281 23.46 -18.83 -7.25
C ALA A 281 22.93 -17.48 -6.77
N GLY A 282 23.06 -17.19 -5.46
CA GLY A 282 22.85 -15.84 -4.91
C GLY A 282 21.56 -15.59 -4.12
N SER A 283 20.76 -16.63 -3.82
CA SER A 283 19.52 -16.49 -3.04
C SER A 283 19.69 -17.00 -1.61
N GLU A 284 20.10 -16.13 -0.66
CA GLU A 284 20.26 -16.51 0.76
C GLU A 284 18.96 -17.04 1.37
N SER A 285 17.82 -16.57 0.88
CA SER A 285 16.49 -17.00 1.34
C SER A 285 16.13 -18.46 0.98
N ASN A 286 16.91 -19.11 0.11
CA ASN A 286 16.69 -20.50 -0.28
C ASN A 286 17.46 -21.51 0.59
N THR A 287 18.43 -21.06 1.41
CA THR A 287 19.36 -21.91 2.17
C THR A 287 18.71 -23.11 2.88
N ALA A 288 17.55 -22.91 3.52
CA ALA A 288 16.85 -24.00 4.22
C ALA A 288 16.28 -25.05 3.25
N LEU A 289 15.69 -24.61 2.12
CA LEU A 289 15.18 -25.51 1.08
C LEU A 289 16.34 -26.25 0.38
N GLU A 290 17.45 -25.56 0.11
CA GLU A 290 18.65 -26.17 -0.47
C GLU A 290 19.17 -27.31 0.39
N LYS A 291 19.23 -27.10 1.71
CA LYS A 291 19.67 -28.12 2.66
C LYS A 291 18.77 -29.36 2.65
N VAL A 292 17.45 -29.18 2.64
CA VAL A 292 16.50 -30.31 2.60
C VAL A 292 16.59 -31.04 1.26
N CYS A 293 16.63 -30.31 0.14
CA CYS A 293 16.79 -30.92 -1.18
C CYS A 293 18.13 -31.65 -1.35
N ALA A 294 19.22 -31.18 -0.73
CA ALA A 294 20.51 -31.90 -0.70
C ALA A 294 20.45 -33.20 0.13
N GLY A 295 19.46 -33.32 1.03
CA GLY A 295 19.17 -34.53 1.78
C GLY A 295 18.38 -35.58 0.98
N LEU A 296 17.79 -35.20 -0.16
CA LEU A 296 16.96 -36.08 -1.00
C LEU A 296 17.77 -36.68 -2.14
N TRP A 297 17.81 -38.01 -2.23
CA TRP A 297 18.69 -38.71 -3.16
C TRP A 297 17.94 -39.49 -4.23
N PHE A 298 18.44 -39.41 -5.45
CA PHE A 298 18.14 -40.35 -6.53
C PHE A 298 18.93 -41.63 -6.34
N HIS A 299 18.25 -42.76 -6.47
CA HIS A 299 18.77 -44.10 -6.28
C HIS A 299 18.68 -44.94 -7.56
N ASP A 300 19.72 -45.75 -7.77
CA ASP A 300 19.73 -46.82 -8.77
C ASP A 300 19.29 -48.14 -8.12
N LEU A 301 17.99 -48.43 -8.26
CA LEU A 301 17.34 -49.59 -7.65
C LEU A 301 17.33 -50.83 -8.56
N SER A 302 17.96 -50.77 -9.74
CA SER A 302 17.94 -51.86 -10.74
C SER A 302 18.44 -53.20 -10.19
N ARG A 303 19.36 -53.17 -9.22
CA ARG A 303 19.98 -54.36 -8.60
C ARG A 303 19.43 -54.69 -7.20
N MET A 304 18.44 -53.95 -6.72
CA MET A 304 17.91 -54.11 -5.36
C MET A 304 16.64 -54.97 -5.37
N ARG A 305 16.47 -55.84 -4.37
CA ARG A 305 15.21 -56.55 -4.14
C ARG A 305 14.13 -55.54 -3.74
N HIS A 306 12.89 -55.74 -4.22
CA HIS A 306 11.74 -54.89 -3.89
C HIS A 306 11.56 -54.77 -2.36
N THR A 307 12.08 -53.68 -1.81
CA THR A 307 12.05 -53.34 -0.40
C THR A 307 11.41 -51.96 -0.29
N SER A 308 10.42 -51.80 0.59
CA SER A 308 9.79 -50.50 0.85
C SER A 308 10.77 -49.57 1.56
N TYR A 309 10.82 -48.30 1.17
CA TYR A 309 11.68 -47.30 1.80
C TYR A 309 11.02 -46.78 3.09
N ALA A 310 11.73 -46.91 4.21
CA ALA A 310 11.24 -46.51 5.53
C ALA A 310 12.38 -45.99 6.41
N GLU A 311 12.04 -45.29 7.50
CA GLU A 311 13.02 -44.74 8.44
C GLU A 311 13.97 -45.82 9.01
N SER A 312 13.46 -47.02 9.27
CA SER A 312 14.23 -48.11 9.86
C SER A 312 15.26 -48.76 8.93
N ASN A 313 15.14 -48.57 7.61
CA ASN A 313 15.97 -49.28 6.63
C ASN A 313 16.75 -48.38 5.67
N GLN A 314 16.79 -47.07 5.91
CA GLN A 314 17.51 -46.10 5.06
C GLN A 314 18.97 -46.48 4.78
N ALA A 315 19.65 -47.09 5.77
CA ALA A 315 21.04 -47.52 5.63
C ALA A 315 21.27 -48.48 4.46
N GLN A 316 20.27 -49.30 4.10
CA GLN A 316 20.34 -50.25 2.98
C GLN A 316 20.37 -49.54 1.63
N PHE A 317 19.86 -48.31 1.56
CA PHE A 317 19.73 -47.53 0.32
C PHE A 317 20.93 -46.61 0.05
N ILE A 318 21.83 -46.42 1.02
CA ILE A 318 23.00 -45.54 0.90
C ILE A 318 23.91 -45.97 -0.25
N ALA A 319 24.17 -47.27 -0.40
CA ALA A 319 25.03 -47.81 -1.47
C ALA A 319 24.48 -47.58 -2.89
N HIS A 320 23.19 -47.24 -3.00
CA HIS A 320 22.49 -47.05 -4.26
C HIS A 320 22.31 -45.57 -4.63
N ARG A 321 22.77 -44.63 -3.79
CA ARG A 321 22.71 -43.19 -4.07
C ARG A 321 23.55 -42.85 -5.31
N ARG A 322 23.03 -41.94 -6.15
CA ARG A 322 23.70 -41.48 -7.38
C ARG A 322 23.87 -39.97 -7.40
N LEU A 323 22.77 -39.25 -7.22
CA LEU A 323 22.71 -37.80 -7.33
C LEU A 323 21.69 -37.29 -6.31
N ASP A 324 21.97 -36.19 -5.60
CA ASP A 324 20.96 -35.54 -4.77
C ASP A 324 20.15 -34.52 -5.57
N LEU A 325 18.93 -34.22 -5.09
CA LEU A 325 17.99 -33.35 -5.79
C LEU A 325 18.53 -31.93 -5.95
N PHE A 326 19.22 -31.39 -4.94
CA PHE A 326 19.77 -30.04 -5.03
C PHE A 326 20.90 -29.94 -6.04
N SER A 327 21.87 -30.86 -6.02
CA SER A 327 22.95 -30.91 -7.01
C SER A 327 22.42 -31.10 -8.43
N TYR A 328 21.34 -31.88 -8.60
CA TYR A 328 20.65 -31.98 -9.90
C TYR A 328 20.09 -30.63 -10.37
N LEU A 329 19.35 -29.93 -9.51
CA LEU A 329 18.78 -28.61 -9.82
C LEU A 329 19.89 -27.60 -10.14
N GLN A 330 20.94 -27.56 -9.33
CA GLN A 330 22.09 -26.68 -9.53
C GLN A 330 22.78 -26.97 -10.88
N ALA A 331 22.98 -28.24 -11.23
CA ALA A 331 23.56 -28.61 -12.51
C ALA A 331 22.68 -28.22 -13.72
N CYS A 332 21.35 -28.28 -13.58
CA CYS A 332 20.42 -27.80 -14.59
C CYS A 332 20.49 -26.27 -14.77
N PHE A 333 20.64 -25.51 -13.68
CA PHE A 333 20.80 -24.05 -13.73
C PHE A 333 22.19 -23.61 -14.23
N ALA A 334 23.23 -24.42 -14.02
CA ALA A 334 24.59 -24.13 -14.48
C ALA A 334 24.77 -24.24 -16.02
N ASN A 335 23.79 -24.79 -16.74
CA ASN A 335 23.84 -24.93 -18.19
C ASN A 335 23.57 -23.57 -18.87
N ALA A 336 24.63 -22.95 -19.42
CA ALA A 336 24.64 -21.56 -19.85
C ALA A 336 23.81 -21.22 -21.12
N VAL A 337 23.30 -22.23 -21.84
CA VAL A 337 22.53 -22.02 -23.08
C VAL A 337 21.03 -22.03 -22.80
N GLU A 338 20.50 -23.11 -22.22
CA GLU A 338 19.11 -23.23 -21.76
C GLU A 338 19.04 -24.24 -20.60
N ASN A 339 18.22 -23.95 -19.58
CA ASN A 339 18.00 -24.89 -18.47
C ASN A 339 17.15 -26.08 -18.97
N PRO A 340 17.70 -27.31 -19.01
CA PRO A 340 17.02 -28.46 -19.60
C PRO A 340 15.74 -28.84 -18.84
N LEU A 341 15.70 -28.59 -17.53
CA LEU A 341 14.53 -28.84 -16.71
C LEU A 341 13.40 -27.84 -17.00
N VAL A 342 13.72 -26.58 -17.25
CA VAL A 342 12.73 -25.55 -17.66
C VAL A 342 12.12 -25.92 -19.01
N THR A 343 12.94 -26.28 -20.00
CA THR A 343 12.46 -26.71 -21.33
C THR A 343 11.59 -27.96 -21.23
N TRP A 344 11.94 -28.89 -20.33
CA TRP A 344 11.12 -30.07 -20.06
C TRP A 344 9.79 -29.71 -19.38
N ILE A 345 9.77 -28.80 -18.39
CA ILE A 345 8.55 -28.34 -17.72
C ILE A 345 7.58 -27.73 -18.74
N ILE A 346 8.06 -26.83 -19.60
CA ILE A 346 7.25 -26.19 -20.65
C ILE A 346 6.62 -27.24 -21.58
N ARG A 347 7.39 -28.27 -21.96
CA ARG A 347 6.88 -29.36 -22.80
C ARG A 347 5.78 -30.16 -22.10
N GLN A 348 5.95 -30.48 -20.82
CA GLN A 348 4.92 -31.21 -20.07
C GLN A 348 3.67 -30.35 -19.86
N GLU A 349 3.79 -29.05 -19.63
CA GLU A 349 2.66 -28.12 -19.54
C GLU A 349 1.84 -28.12 -20.85
N GLN A 350 2.50 -27.99 -22.00
CA GLN A 350 1.83 -28.04 -23.31
C GLN A 350 1.09 -29.36 -23.54
N ARG A 351 1.65 -30.48 -23.07
CA ARG A 351 1.00 -31.79 -23.16
C ARG A 351 -0.18 -31.91 -22.21
N ALA A 352 -0.06 -31.39 -20.99
CA ALA A 352 -1.15 -31.34 -20.03
C ALA A 352 -2.31 -30.49 -20.59
N ASP A 353 -2.02 -29.32 -21.16
CA ASP A 353 -3.01 -28.46 -21.80
C ASP A 353 -3.71 -29.16 -22.98
N ALA A 354 -2.94 -29.85 -23.83
CA ALA A 354 -3.50 -30.64 -24.94
C ALA A 354 -4.40 -31.79 -24.45
N ALA A 355 -4.13 -32.35 -23.27
CA ALA A 355 -4.96 -33.37 -22.63
C ALA A 355 -6.17 -32.78 -21.85
N GLY A 356 -6.27 -31.45 -21.74
CA GLY A 356 -7.31 -30.76 -20.97
C GLY A 356 -7.05 -30.72 -19.46
N GLY A 357 -5.78 -30.68 -19.06
CA GLY A 357 -5.30 -30.55 -17.68
C GLY A 357 -4.37 -31.70 -17.24
N LEU A 358 -3.54 -31.43 -16.23
CA LEU A 358 -2.56 -32.39 -15.69
C LEU A 358 -3.21 -33.68 -15.19
N ASP A 359 -4.43 -33.59 -14.64
CA ASP A 359 -5.18 -34.76 -14.15
C ASP A 359 -5.57 -35.73 -15.27
N ARG A 360 -5.77 -35.24 -16.49
CA ARG A 360 -6.14 -36.05 -17.66
C ARG A 360 -4.95 -36.60 -18.42
N LEU A 361 -3.75 -36.09 -18.15
CA LEU A 361 -2.52 -36.66 -18.68
C LEU A 361 -2.27 -38.03 -18.03
N SER A 362 -2.07 -39.06 -18.85
CA SER A 362 -1.84 -40.43 -18.40
C SER A 362 -0.51 -40.55 -17.66
N GLU A 363 0.58 -40.08 -18.28
CA GLU A 363 1.94 -40.15 -17.75
C GLU A 363 2.76 -38.95 -18.19
N LEU A 364 3.69 -38.54 -17.32
CA LEU A 364 4.72 -37.54 -17.59
C LEU A 364 5.97 -38.21 -18.18
N ASP A 365 6.71 -37.48 -19.01
CA ASP A 365 8.01 -37.97 -19.52
C ASP A 365 9.04 -38.14 -18.39
N ARG A 366 10.11 -38.87 -18.68
CA ARG A 366 11.25 -38.94 -17.76
C ARG A 366 11.90 -37.57 -17.63
N LEU A 367 12.44 -37.28 -16.45
CA LEU A 367 13.23 -36.08 -16.20
C LEU A 367 14.47 -36.08 -17.11
N PRO A 368 14.88 -34.90 -17.62
CA PRO A 368 16.08 -34.79 -18.44
C PRO A 368 17.35 -35.03 -17.62
N ALA A 369 18.42 -35.48 -18.25
CA ALA A 369 19.74 -35.41 -17.64
C ALA A 369 20.17 -33.94 -17.48
N SER A 370 20.93 -33.61 -16.44
CA SER A 370 21.41 -32.23 -16.20
C SER A 370 22.32 -31.69 -17.31
N SER A 371 22.94 -32.58 -18.09
CA SER A 371 23.71 -32.23 -19.30
C SER A 371 22.82 -31.76 -20.47
N GLY A 372 21.50 -31.92 -20.38
CA GLY A 372 20.55 -31.69 -21.47
C GLY A 372 20.48 -32.82 -22.50
N ASN A 373 21.35 -33.83 -22.40
CA ASN A 373 21.40 -34.96 -23.32
C ASN A 373 21.00 -36.27 -22.60
N GLY A 374 19.84 -36.82 -22.98
CA GLY A 374 19.29 -38.05 -22.41
C GLY A 374 18.33 -37.81 -21.25
N GLU A 375 17.88 -38.91 -20.65
CA GLU A 375 16.88 -38.93 -19.57
C GLU A 375 17.51 -39.54 -18.31
N LEU A 376 16.99 -39.15 -17.15
CA LEU A 376 17.31 -39.79 -15.87
C LEU A 376 16.55 -41.10 -15.78
N ASP A 377 17.22 -42.15 -15.31
CA ASP A 377 16.61 -43.48 -15.07
C ASP A 377 16.56 -43.85 -13.58
N TYR A 378 16.85 -42.89 -12.69
CA TYR A 378 16.90 -43.11 -11.24
C TYR A 378 15.57 -42.85 -10.54
N THR A 379 15.35 -43.49 -9.40
CA THR A 379 14.16 -43.31 -8.55
C THR A 379 14.50 -42.38 -7.38
N LEU A 380 13.71 -41.32 -7.17
CA LEU A 380 13.81 -40.45 -6.00
C LEU A 380 13.01 -41.07 -4.86
N LEU A 381 13.64 -41.26 -3.70
CA LEU A 381 12.98 -41.80 -2.51
C LEU A 381 12.71 -40.71 -1.49
N LEU A 382 11.54 -40.75 -0.86
CA LEU A 382 11.04 -39.72 0.06
C LEU A 382 10.36 -40.34 1.27
N LEU A 383 10.58 -39.78 2.46
CA LEU A 383 9.84 -40.12 3.68
C LEU A 383 8.70 -39.14 3.94
N ALA A 384 7.75 -39.56 4.78
CA ALA A 384 6.66 -38.70 5.22
C ALA A 384 7.18 -37.46 5.97
N ALA A 385 8.25 -37.61 6.76
CA ALA A 385 8.92 -36.52 7.46
C ALA A 385 9.53 -35.50 6.48
N ASP A 386 10.24 -35.96 5.45
CA ASP A 386 10.85 -35.10 4.43
C ASP A 386 9.79 -34.27 3.67
N ALA A 387 8.67 -34.90 3.29
CA ALA A 387 7.57 -34.22 2.62
C ALA A 387 6.90 -33.16 3.53
N GLN A 388 6.80 -33.45 4.83
CA GLN A 388 6.30 -32.50 5.82
C GLN A 388 7.26 -31.33 6.03
N GLU A 389 8.57 -31.60 6.08
CA GLU A 389 9.59 -30.56 6.22
C GLU A 389 9.59 -29.63 4.99
N LEU A 390 9.58 -30.19 3.78
CA LEU A 390 9.44 -29.41 2.54
C LEU A 390 8.19 -28.52 2.56
N ARG A 391 7.03 -29.07 2.96
CA ARG A 391 5.78 -28.29 3.06
C ARG A 391 5.92 -27.11 4.02
N ASN A 392 6.49 -27.34 5.20
CA ASN A 392 6.67 -26.29 6.20
C ASN A 392 7.62 -25.18 5.70
N LEU A 393 8.72 -25.55 5.06
CA LEU A 393 9.69 -24.59 4.51
C LEU A 393 9.11 -23.79 3.35
N LEU A 394 8.34 -24.43 2.45
CA LEU A 394 7.66 -23.73 1.35
C LEU A 394 6.63 -22.73 1.88
N GLN A 395 5.91 -23.09 2.95
CA GLN A 395 4.97 -22.18 3.61
C GLN A 395 5.67 -21.00 4.26
N GLN A 396 6.77 -21.25 4.98
CA GLN A 396 7.57 -20.19 5.56
C GLN A 396 8.10 -19.25 4.48
N ARG A 397 8.65 -19.80 3.39
CA ARG A 397 9.18 -19.01 2.27
C ARG A 397 8.12 -18.11 1.63
N LEU A 398 6.90 -18.63 1.42
CA LEU A 398 5.77 -17.86 0.88
C LEU A 398 5.32 -16.76 1.84
N ARG A 399 5.32 -17.02 3.15
CA ARG A 399 5.04 -16.01 4.18
C ARG A 399 6.08 -14.90 4.17
N ASP A 400 7.36 -15.25 4.15
CA ASP A 400 8.45 -14.28 4.14
C ASP A 400 8.41 -13.40 2.88
N GLN A 401 8.13 -13.99 1.71
CA GLN A 401 7.92 -13.23 0.47
C GLN A 401 6.74 -12.26 0.57
N THR A 402 5.60 -12.73 1.07
CA THR A 402 4.40 -11.90 1.25
C THR A 402 4.65 -10.75 2.23
N LEU A 403 5.35 -11.02 3.34
CA LEU A 403 5.70 -10.01 4.34
C LEU A 403 6.64 -8.95 3.76
N ASN A 404 7.70 -9.37 3.06
CA ASN A 404 8.64 -8.44 2.43
C ASN A 404 7.94 -7.56 1.38
N GLN A 405 7.10 -8.16 0.53
CA GLN A 405 6.30 -7.40 -0.44
C GLN A 405 5.35 -6.41 0.24
N ALA A 406 4.73 -6.80 1.36
CA ALA A 406 3.85 -5.91 2.12
C ALA A 406 4.61 -4.72 2.74
N GLN A 407 5.86 -4.91 3.18
CA GLN A 407 6.71 -3.83 3.70
C GLN A 407 7.10 -2.81 2.61
N GLU A 408 7.22 -3.24 1.36
CA GLU A 408 7.56 -2.37 0.22
C GLU A 408 6.39 -1.53 -0.30
N ILE A 409 5.16 -1.76 0.16
CA ILE A 409 3.98 -1.03 -0.34
C ILE A 409 3.82 0.27 0.46
N PRO A 410 3.91 1.45 -0.19
CA PRO A 410 3.64 2.70 0.47
C PRO A 410 2.15 2.83 0.76
N LEU A 411 1.80 2.99 2.04
CA LEU A 411 0.44 3.23 2.49
C LEU A 411 0.16 4.74 2.56
N PRO A 412 -0.96 5.21 1.99
CA PRO A 412 -1.28 6.64 1.98
C PRO A 412 -1.50 7.18 3.40
N LYS A 413 -1.04 8.41 3.65
CA LYS A 413 -1.28 9.13 4.91
C LYS A 413 -2.77 9.35 5.15
N PHE A 414 -3.55 9.62 4.11
CA PHE A 414 -4.99 9.86 4.23
C PHE A 414 -5.77 8.73 3.54
N THR A 415 -6.57 8.02 4.32
CA THR A 415 -7.42 6.91 3.89
C THR A 415 -8.89 7.36 3.78
N GLN A 416 -9.75 6.55 3.16
CA GLN A 416 -11.15 6.90 2.84
C GLN A 416 -12.18 5.97 3.51
N GLY A 417 -11.84 5.38 4.64
CA GLY A 417 -12.70 4.55 5.47
C GLY A 417 -13.70 5.35 6.33
N PRO A 418 -14.64 4.64 6.99
CA PRO A 418 -15.68 5.26 7.83
C PRO A 418 -15.09 6.08 8.99
N ASP A 419 -13.99 5.62 9.58
CA ASP A 419 -13.32 6.23 10.73
C ASP A 419 -12.24 7.25 10.34
N ASP A 420 -12.08 7.54 9.05
CA ASP A 420 -11.08 8.49 8.56
C ASP A 420 -11.59 9.92 8.63
N LEU A 421 -11.53 10.48 9.84
CA LEU A 421 -11.88 11.86 10.12
C LEU A 421 -10.65 12.59 10.64
N TYR A 422 -10.42 13.82 10.17
CA TYR A 422 -9.22 14.59 10.48
C TYR A 422 -9.59 15.97 11.02
N GLN A 423 -8.71 16.51 11.86
CA GLN A 423 -8.83 17.86 12.42
C GLN A 423 -7.45 18.49 12.54
N ILE A 424 -7.37 19.80 12.30
CA ILE A 424 -6.14 20.57 12.44
C ILE A 424 -6.09 21.19 13.83
N VAL A 425 -4.93 21.09 14.47
CA VAL A 425 -4.64 21.72 15.76
C VAL A 425 -3.47 22.70 15.59
N PRO A 426 -3.75 24.01 15.56
CA PRO A 426 -2.70 25.03 15.52
C PRO A 426 -1.88 25.10 16.82
N LEU A 427 -0.63 25.51 16.69
CA LEU A 427 0.28 25.80 17.80
C LEU A 427 1.15 27.01 17.47
N VAL A 428 1.57 27.74 18.50
CA VAL A 428 2.50 28.86 18.38
C VAL A 428 3.57 28.74 19.45
N ARG A 429 4.80 29.05 19.08
CA ARG A 429 5.92 29.22 20.01
C ARG A 429 6.28 30.70 20.07
N SER A 430 6.40 31.23 21.27
CA SER A 430 6.67 32.66 21.51
C SER A 430 7.67 32.86 22.64
N LEU A 431 8.38 33.98 22.59
CA LEU A 431 9.28 34.41 23.64
C LEU A 431 8.50 35.07 24.78
N ASN A 432 8.80 34.64 26.01
CA ASN A 432 8.43 35.36 27.22
C ASN A 432 9.32 36.58 27.46
N ASP A 433 9.03 37.38 28.49
CA ASP A 433 9.75 38.64 28.74
C ASP A 433 11.19 38.43 29.21
N GLN A 434 11.54 37.19 29.56
CA GLN A 434 12.90 36.78 29.90
C GLN A 434 13.64 36.18 28.70
N GLY A 435 13.07 36.31 27.49
CA GLY A 435 13.64 35.75 26.26
C GLY A 435 13.60 34.23 26.19
N ARG A 436 12.78 33.57 27.02
CA ARG A 436 12.62 32.11 27.03
C ARG A 436 11.40 31.71 26.23
N GLU A 437 11.51 30.64 25.47
CA GLU A 437 10.46 30.20 24.55
C GLU A 437 9.42 29.32 25.23
N GLN A 438 8.15 29.55 24.92
CA GLN A 438 7.00 28.79 25.39
C GLN A 438 6.16 28.33 24.21
N ILE A 439 5.46 27.20 24.37
CA ILE A 439 4.50 26.70 23.38
C ILE A 439 3.07 26.91 23.89
N GLN A 440 2.21 27.36 23.00
CA GLN A 440 0.77 27.44 23.21
C GLN A 440 0.05 26.65 22.11
N TRP A 441 -0.81 25.75 22.52
CA TRP A 441 -1.70 24.99 21.64
C TRP A 441 -3.07 25.67 21.53
N ALA A 442 -3.73 25.46 20.41
CA ALA A 442 -5.13 25.86 20.21
C ALA A 442 -6.05 25.07 21.15
N ASP A 443 -6.99 25.77 21.78
CA ASP A 443 -8.09 25.15 22.51
C ASP A 443 -9.10 24.51 21.54
N ALA A 444 -10.07 23.75 22.06
CA ALA A 444 -11.08 23.09 21.23
C ALA A 444 -11.87 24.07 20.34
N ALA A 445 -12.06 25.32 20.79
CA ALA A 445 -12.73 26.39 20.08
C ALA A 445 -11.82 27.17 19.09
N SER A 446 -10.60 26.70 18.89
CA SER A 446 -9.63 27.29 17.95
C SER A 446 -9.00 26.24 17.03
N ARG A 447 -9.52 25.02 17.05
CA ARG A 447 -9.20 23.95 16.09
C ARG A 447 -10.00 24.11 14.81
N SER A 448 -9.66 23.38 13.75
CA SER A 448 -10.46 23.42 12.51
C SER A 448 -11.78 22.69 12.67
N ILE A 449 -12.67 22.88 11.68
CA ILE A 449 -13.73 21.91 11.40
C ILE A 449 -13.12 20.51 11.22
N GLN A 450 -13.89 19.48 11.53
CA GLN A 450 -13.56 18.12 11.17
C GLN A 450 -13.77 17.93 9.67
N PHE A 451 -12.88 17.19 9.02
CA PHE A 451 -12.92 16.99 7.59
C PHE A 451 -12.44 15.61 7.18
N ARG A 452 -12.76 15.24 5.94
CA ARG A 452 -12.27 14.03 5.28
C ARG A 452 -11.38 14.43 4.09
N VAL A 453 -10.63 13.48 3.54
CA VAL A 453 -9.73 13.75 2.40
C VAL A 453 -10.14 12.89 1.22
N ALA A 454 -10.27 13.50 0.04
CA ALA A 454 -10.63 12.82 -1.19
C ALA A 454 -9.57 11.81 -1.63
N ALA A 455 -10.00 10.73 -2.28
CA ALA A 455 -9.07 9.83 -2.96
C ALA A 455 -8.48 10.52 -4.23
N PRO A 456 -7.29 10.13 -4.71
CA PRO A 456 -6.71 10.66 -5.94
C PRO A 456 -7.63 10.61 -7.16
N PHE A 457 -8.43 9.55 -7.31
CA PHE A 457 -9.36 9.35 -8.44
C PHE A 457 -10.83 9.46 -8.03
N ASP A 458 -11.12 10.23 -6.98
CA ASP A 458 -12.49 10.47 -6.54
C ASP A 458 -13.28 11.22 -7.65
N PRO A 459 -14.41 10.68 -8.14
CA PRO A 459 -15.17 11.26 -9.24
C PRO A 459 -15.82 12.60 -8.90
N GLU A 460 -16.20 12.82 -7.64
CA GLU A 460 -16.81 14.08 -7.16
C GLU A 460 -15.74 15.15 -6.90
N ALA A 461 -14.50 14.71 -6.65
CA ALA A 461 -13.36 15.60 -6.48
C ALA A 461 -12.66 15.96 -7.80
N SER A 462 -12.57 15.00 -8.72
CA SER A 462 -11.81 15.10 -9.96
C SER A 462 -12.52 15.98 -10.98
N ARG A 463 -11.81 17.00 -11.47
CA ARG A 463 -12.23 17.74 -12.66
C ARG A 463 -11.69 17.02 -13.90
N PRO A 464 -12.38 17.06 -15.05
CA PRO A 464 -11.83 16.57 -16.31
C PRO A 464 -10.50 17.26 -16.57
N SER A 465 -9.41 16.54 -16.34
CA SER A 465 -8.06 17.01 -16.64
C SER A 465 -7.60 16.29 -17.90
N LEU A 466 -7.12 17.06 -18.87
CA LEU A 466 -6.44 16.51 -20.03
C LEU A 466 -5.12 15.91 -19.53
N ILE A 467 -5.16 14.63 -19.14
CA ILE A 467 -3.96 13.84 -18.96
C ILE A 467 -3.42 13.60 -20.36
N GLN A 468 -2.34 14.28 -20.73
CA GLN A 468 -1.66 13.95 -21.98
C GLN A 468 -1.18 12.50 -21.88
N MET A 469 -1.71 11.66 -22.76
CA MET A 469 -1.29 10.26 -22.79
C MET A 469 0.22 10.24 -23.10
N PRO A 470 1.03 9.57 -22.26
CA PRO A 470 2.44 9.38 -22.57
C PRO A 470 2.59 8.71 -23.92
N SER A 471 3.62 9.11 -24.68
CA SER A 471 3.91 8.47 -25.96
C SER A 471 4.23 6.98 -25.76
N LEU A 472 4.10 6.16 -26.80
CA LEU A 472 4.47 4.74 -26.74
C LEU A 472 5.94 4.53 -26.32
N SER A 473 6.82 5.48 -26.66
CA SER A 473 8.21 5.51 -26.19
C SER A 473 8.32 5.78 -24.68
N ASP A 474 7.49 6.66 -24.13
CA ASP A 474 7.47 6.98 -22.69
C ASP A 474 6.86 5.85 -21.87
N LEU A 475 5.82 5.21 -22.39
CA LEU A 475 5.23 4.00 -21.81
C LEU A 475 6.23 2.84 -21.82
N LYS A 476 6.93 2.59 -22.94
CA LYS A 476 7.98 1.55 -23.01
C LYS A 476 9.11 1.83 -22.01
N ARG A 477 9.47 3.09 -21.82
CA ARG A 477 10.47 3.52 -20.83
C ARG A 477 9.96 3.46 -19.38
N GLY A 478 8.68 3.72 -19.15
CA GLY A 478 8.04 3.68 -17.83
C GLY A 478 7.70 2.26 -17.35
N LEU A 479 7.32 1.37 -18.27
CA LEU A 479 7.09 -0.06 -17.99
C LEU A 479 8.39 -0.77 -17.58
N ALA A 480 9.52 -0.37 -18.15
CA ALA A 480 10.85 -0.82 -17.70
C ALA A 480 11.20 -0.36 -16.28
N LYS A 481 10.42 0.57 -15.69
CA LYS A 481 10.61 1.13 -14.34
C LYS A 481 9.54 0.69 -13.32
N GLY A 482 8.64 -0.23 -13.67
CA GLY A 482 7.81 -0.95 -12.69
C GLY A 482 6.61 -0.19 -12.06
N THR A 483 5.89 0.64 -12.81
CA THR A 483 4.67 1.29 -12.29
C THR A 483 3.52 0.29 -12.04
N SER A 484 3.20 0.03 -10.78
CA SER A 484 2.08 -0.81 -10.33
C SER A 484 0.85 0.05 -9.98
N MET A 485 -0.34 -0.37 -10.41
CA MET A 485 -1.61 0.27 -10.04
C MET A 485 -2.42 -0.68 -9.15
N ILE A 486 -2.88 -0.20 -7.99
CA ILE A 486 -3.75 -0.95 -7.08
C ILE A 486 -5.18 -0.85 -7.60
N THR A 487 -5.80 -2.00 -7.89
CA THR A 487 -7.19 -2.09 -8.33
C THR A 487 -8.11 -2.40 -7.14
N PRO A 488 -9.12 -1.56 -6.84
CA PRO A 488 -10.10 -1.82 -5.77
C PRO A 488 -10.90 -3.11 -6.03
N ALA A 489 -11.40 -3.74 -4.97
CA ALA A 489 -12.11 -5.04 -5.03
C ALA A 489 -13.31 -5.02 -5.99
N ASP A 490 -14.07 -3.93 -6.03
CA ASP A 490 -15.24 -3.81 -6.92
C ASP A 490 -14.82 -3.77 -8.39
N THR A 491 -13.72 -3.08 -8.69
CA THR A 491 -13.13 -3.02 -10.02
C THR A 491 -12.50 -4.36 -10.41
N PHE A 492 -11.87 -5.06 -9.45
CA PHE A 492 -11.34 -6.40 -9.66
C PHE A 492 -12.44 -7.42 -9.93
N ASN A 493 -13.55 -7.37 -9.19
CA ASN A 493 -14.72 -8.22 -9.39
C ASN A 493 -15.42 -7.94 -10.72
N LEU A 494 -15.46 -6.67 -11.16
CA LEU A 494 -15.95 -6.30 -12.49
C LEU A 494 -15.01 -6.81 -13.60
N ILE A 495 -13.70 -6.71 -13.41
CA ILE A 495 -12.70 -7.23 -14.37
C ILE A 495 -12.76 -8.76 -14.44
N ASN A 496 -12.99 -9.45 -13.31
CA ASN A 496 -13.17 -10.90 -13.28
C ASN A 496 -14.51 -11.37 -13.85
N SER A 497 -15.58 -10.57 -13.70
CA SER A 497 -16.89 -10.89 -14.27
C SER A 497 -16.95 -10.64 -15.79
N LEU A 498 -16.08 -9.78 -16.31
CA LEU A 498 -15.83 -9.61 -17.73
C LEU A 498 -14.98 -10.76 -18.28
N LYS A 499 -15.61 -11.93 -18.45
CA LYS A 499 -15.06 -13.01 -19.28
C LYS A 499 -14.91 -12.50 -20.71
N LEU A 500 -13.69 -12.11 -21.10
CA LEU A 500 -13.26 -11.55 -22.39
C LEU A 500 -13.46 -12.47 -23.62
N ASN A 501 -14.39 -13.42 -23.59
CA ASN A 501 -14.73 -14.31 -24.71
C ASN A 501 -16.11 -14.07 -25.32
N LYS A 502 -16.91 -13.09 -24.84
CA LYS A 502 -18.15 -12.68 -25.53
C LYS A 502 -18.31 -11.17 -25.45
N GLY A 503 -18.49 -10.54 -26.60
CA GLY A 503 -18.65 -9.09 -26.75
C GLY A 503 -19.80 -8.52 -25.92
N VAL A 504 -19.63 -7.23 -25.57
CA VAL A 504 -20.50 -6.45 -24.69
C VAL A 504 -21.85 -6.20 -25.36
N GLY A 505 -22.93 -6.66 -24.72
CA GLY A 505 -24.30 -6.19 -24.94
C GLY A 505 -24.76 -5.32 -23.77
N PRO A 506 -25.70 -4.38 -23.97
CA PRO A 506 -26.04 -3.31 -23.02
C PRO A 506 -26.79 -3.71 -21.73
N ASP A 507 -26.98 -4.99 -21.43
CA ASP A 507 -27.73 -5.48 -20.26
C ASP A 507 -26.85 -6.15 -19.17
N ALA A 508 -25.55 -5.91 -19.13
CA ALA A 508 -24.63 -6.54 -18.18
C ALA A 508 -24.39 -5.70 -16.89
N LEU A 509 -25.45 -5.17 -16.27
CA LEU A 509 -25.37 -4.59 -14.92
C LEU A 509 -26.16 -5.50 -13.96
N PRO A 510 -25.51 -6.25 -13.05
CA PRO A 510 -26.21 -6.96 -11.99
C PRO A 510 -26.75 -5.95 -10.96
N SER A 511 -28.03 -6.03 -10.67
CA SER A 511 -28.78 -5.13 -9.79
C SER A 511 -28.85 -5.61 -8.34
N ASP A 512 -27.78 -6.19 -7.79
CA ASP A 512 -27.78 -6.66 -6.39
C ASP A 512 -26.51 -6.27 -5.64
N GLN A 513 -26.70 -5.71 -4.45
CA GLN A 513 -25.64 -5.39 -3.49
C GLN A 513 -25.00 -6.69 -2.96
N PRO A 514 -23.66 -6.85 -3.01
CA PRO A 514 -23.02 -7.98 -2.35
C PRO A 514 -22.90 -7.73 -0.84
N GLY A 515 -23.37 -8.70 -0.05
CA GLY A 515 -23.19 -8.76 1.41
C GLY A 515 -21.72 -8.96 1.84
N PRO A 516 -21.45 -8.95 3.17
CA PRO A 516 -20.10 -8.86 3.72
C PRO A 516 -19.34 -10.18 3.54
N GLY A 517 -18.60 -10.29 2.45
CA GLY A 517 -17.58 -11.32 2.24
C GLY A 517 -16.23 -10.86 2.79
N LEU A 518 -15.55 -11.75 3.52
CA LEU A 518 -14.15 -11.56 3.95
C LEU A 518 -13.28 -11.30 2.72
N GLY A 519 -12.84 -10.05 2.55
CA GLY A 519 -12.11 -9.58 1.38
C GLY A 519 -10.66 -10.07 1.38
N ILE A 520 -10.40 -11.17 0.67
CA ILE A 520 -9.04 -11.57 0.31
C ILE A 520 -8.65 -10.83 -0.97
N GLN A 521 -7.65 -9.96 -0.86
CA GLN A 521 -7.12 -9.16 -1.95
C GLN A 521 -6.10 -10.00 -2.73
N TRP A 522 -6.41 -10.32 -4.00
CA TRP A 522 -5.51 -11.06 -4.88
C TRP A 522 -4.55 -10.10 -5.59
N ILE A 523 -3.25 -10.35 -5.46
CA ILE A 523 -2.21 -9.66 -6.21
C ILE A 523 -1.88 -10.53 -7.43
N CYS A 524 -2.36 -10.14 -8.60
CA CYS A 524 -2.06 -10.83 -9.86
C CYS A 524 -1.01 -10.04 -10.65
N SER A 525 0.25 -10.44 -10.53
CA SER A 525 1.33 -10.00 -11.43
C SER A 525 1.26 -10.84 -12.71
N PHE A 526 0.44 -10.46 -13.68
CA PHE A 526 0.52 -11.00 -15.03
C PHE A 526 1.35 -10.09 -15.92
N SER A 527 2.32 -10.67 -16.63
CA SER A 527 3.06 -10.00 -17.69
C SER A 527 2.14 -9.76 -18.90
N LEU A 528 1.30 -8.73 -18.78
CA LEU A 528 0.48 -8.14 -19.85
C LEU A 528 1.23 -7.95 -21.20
N PRO A 529 2.56 -7.68 -21.25
CA PRO A 529 3.26 -7.54 -22.52
C PRO A 529 3.26 -8.80 -23.40
N VAL A 530 3.31 -10.01 -22.81
CA VAL A 530 3.41 -11.26 -23.60
C VAL A 530 2.05 -11.60 -24.22
N ILE A 531 0.98 -11.51 -23.44
CA ILE A 531 -0.39 -11.80 -23.91
C ILE A 531 -0.84 -10.79 -24.97
N THR A 532 -0.54 -9.50 -24.78
CA THR A 532 -0.91 -8.45 -25.75
C THR A 532 -0.10 -8.54 -27.04
N LEU A 533 1.17 -8.94 -26.99
CA LEU A 533 2.00 -9.17 -28.17
C LEU A 533 1.46 -10.35 -28.99
N VAL A 534 1.14 -11.48 -28.34
CA VAL A 534 0.54 -12.65 -29.01
C VAL A 534 -0.83 -12.32 -29.61
N ALA A 535 -1.68 -11.58 -28.87
CA ALA A 535 -2.99 -11.16 -29.35
C ALA A 535 -2.91 -10.17 -30.53
N MET A 536 -1.95 -9.23 -30.52
CA MET A 536 -1.76 -8.27 -31.62
C MET A 536 -1.25 -8.95 -32.90
N ILE A 537 -0.36 -9.95 -32.76
CA ILE A 537 0.11 -10.76 -33.89
C ILE A 537 -1.05 -11.56 -34.50
N LEU A 538 -1.86 -12.24 -33.68
CA LEU A 538 -3.03 -12.98 -34.14
C LEU A 538 -4.08 -12.07 -34.80
N LEU A 539 -4.33 -10.89 -34.24
CA LEU A 539 -5.24 -9.90 -34.80
C LEU A 539 -4.77 -9.41 -36.18
N MET A 540 -3.47 -9.13 -36.34
CA MET A 540 -2.92 -8.71 -37.63
C MET A 540 -2.97 -9.82 -38.69
N ILE A 541 -2.71 -11.07 -38.30
CA ILE A 541 -2.87 -12.22 -39.19
C ILE A 541 -4.34 -12.35 -39.64
N MET A 542 -5.29 -12.20 -38.71
CA MET A 542 -6.71 -12.32 -39.00
C MET A 542 -7.24 -11.17 -39.88
N ILE A 543 -6.80 -9.92 -39.63
CA ILE A 543 -7.14 -8.76 -40.49
C ILE A 543 -6.53 -8.93 -41.88
N SER A 544 -5.30 -9.43 -41.99
CA SER A 544 -4.66 -9.68 -43.29
C SER A 544 -5.37 -10.77 -44.08
N LEU A 545 -5.81 -11.85 -43.41
CA LEU A 545 -6.61 -12.92 -44.04
C LEU A 545 -8.00 -12.41 -44.48
N LEU A 546 -8.67 -11.61 -43.65
CA LEU A 546 -9.96 -11.01 -44.02
C LEU A 546 -9.82 -10.00 -45.16
N ASN A 547 -8.72 -9.24 -45.22
CA ASN A 547 -8.49 -8.26 -46.28
C ASN A 547 -8.25 -8.91 -47.65
N ILE A 548 -7.61 -10.09 -47.68
CA ILE A 548 -7.45 -10.90 -48.91
C ILE A 548 -8.81 -11.40 -49.42
N LEU A 549 -9.75 -11.71 -48.53
CA LEU A 549 -11.07 -12.25 -48.88
C LEU A 549 -12.14 -11.17 -49.13
N PHE A 550 -12.07 -10.00 -48.49
CA PHE A 550 -13.18 -9.02 -48.45
C PHE A 550 -12.84 -7.60 -48.96
N PHE A 551 -11.58 -7.24 -49.25
CA PHE A 551 -11.18 -5.97 -49.94
C PHE A 551 -11.86 -4.66 -49.45
N TRP A 552 -12.24 -4.57 -48.18
CA TRP A 552 -13.12 -3.52 -47.62
C TRP A 552 -12.45 -2.21 -47.16
N LEU A 553 -11.13 -2.07 -47.34
CA LEU A 553 -10.32 -0.94 -46.85
C LEU A 553 -10.77 0.48 -47.27
N PRO A 554 -11.51 0.71 -48.38
CA PRO A 554 -11.96 2.07 -48.73
C PRO A 554 -13.04 2.65 -47.80
N TRP A 555 -13.77 1.83 -47.03
CA TRP A 555 -14.95 2.27 -46.28
C TRP A 555 -14.69 2.69 -44.82
N VAL A 556 -13.46 2.53 -44.29
CA VAL A 556 -13.11 2.87 -42.89
C VAL A 556 -12.36 4.21 -42.77
N ARG A 557 -11.93 4.81 -43.88
CA ARG A 557 -11.03 5.97 -43.86
C ARG A 557 -11.73 7.30 -44.14
N ILE A 558 -12.73 7.65 -43.33
CA ILE A 558 -13.22 9.04 -43.21
C ILE A 558 -12.78 9.57 -41.84
N CYS A 559 -11.61 10.23 -41.81
CA CYS A 559 -11.15 11.00 -40.65
C CYS A 559 -11.29 12.49 -40.99
N LEU A 560 -12.12 13.21 -40.24
CA LEU A 560 -12.22 14.67 -40.28
C LEU A 560 -10.95 15.28 -39.67
N PRO A 561 -10.24 16.21 -40.37
CA PRO A 561 -9.00 16.78 -39.86
C PRO A 561 -9.26 17.92 -38.86
N PHE A 562 -8.68 17.80 -37.66
CA PHE A 562 -8.56 18.92 -36.72
C PHE A 562 -7.16 19.56 -36.84
N PRO A 563 -7.06 20.90 -36.93
CA PRO A 563 -5.78 21.60 -37.03
C PRO A 563 -5.02 21.58 -35.69
N LYS A 564 -3.70 21.37 -35.76
CA LYS A 564 -2.79 21.48 -34.62
C LYS A 564 -2.71 22.93 -34.14
N MET A 565 -2.95 23.15 -32.85
CA MET A 565 -2.61 24.41 -32.19
C MET A 565 -1.08 24.49 -31.99
N LYS A 566 -0.49 25.65 -32.28
CA LYS A 566 0.94 25.93 -32.13
C LYS A 566 1.36 26.03 -30.67
#